data_AF-A0A380EKH0-F1
#
_entry.id   AF-A0A380EKH0-F1
#
_cell.length_a   1.000
_cell.length_b   1.000
_cell.length_c   1.000
_cell.angle_alpha   90.00
_cell.angle_beta   90.00
_cell.angle_gamma   90.00
#
_symmetry.space_group_name_H-M   'P 1'
#
loop_
_entity.id
_entity.type
_entity.pdbx_description
1 polymer ?
#
loop_
_entity_poly.entity_id
_entity_poly.type
_entity_poly.pdbx_seq_one_letter_code
_entity_poly.pdbx_strand_id
1 'polypeptide(L)' 'MLYTFGNEAKYIYDSGQQHVEKAQHFNSKDDMIEVLINDLKAHDRVLVKGSRGMKLEEVVNALIS' A
#
# COMPACT_ATOMS: atom_id res chain seq x y z
N MET A 1 -6.30 0.87 7.46
CA MET A 1 -4.88 1.22 7.29
C MET A 1 -4.71 1.94 5.95
N LEU A 2 -3.69 2.80 5.81
CA LEU A 2 -3.37 3.50 4.57
C LEU A 2 -1.88 3.31 4.22
N TYR A 3 -1.59 2.52 3.18
CA TYR A 3 -0.23 2.41 2.65
C TYR A 3 -0.14 3.07 1.29
N THR A 4 0.91 3.87 1.10
CA THR A 4 1.15 4.59 -0.15
C THR A 4 2.58 4.37 -0.62
N PHE A 5 2.78 4.32 -1.93
CA PHE A 5 4.10 4.10 -2.54
C PHE A 5 4.35 5.12 -3.67
N GLY A 6 5.57 5.68 -3.67
CA GLY A 6 6.06 6.59 -4.70
C GLY A 6 5.80 8.08 -4.41
N ASN A 7 6.64 8.95 -4.98
CA ASN A 7 6.78 10.36 -4.63
C ASN A 7 5.45 11.12 -4.50
N GLU A 8 4.57 11.04 -5.49
CA GLU A 8 3.29 11.76 -5.48
C GLU A 8 2.30 11.20 -4.45
N ALA A 9 2.37 9.90 -4.17
CA ALA A 9 1.49 9.28 -3.18
C ALA A 9 1.89 9.64 -1.73
N LYS A 10 3.05 10.30 -1.54
CA LYS A 10 3.43 10.90 -0.26
C LYS A 10 2.42 11.94 0.20
N TYR A 11 1.87 12.75 -0.72
CA TYR A 11 0.87 13.76 -0.37
C TYR A 11 -0.45 13.13 0.12
N ILE A 12 -0.83 11.95 -0.41
CA ILE A 12 -1.97 11.18 0.09
C ILE A 12 -1.72 10.70 1.52
N TYR A 13 -0.50 10.22 1.81
CA TYR A 13 -0.12 9.84 3.17
C TYR A 13 -0.13 11.05 4.11
N ASP A 14 0.53 12.15 3.72
CA ASP A 14 0.69 13.33 4.56
C ASP A 14 -0.67 13.91 5.00
N SER A 15 -1.64 13.92 4.09
CA SER A 15 -3.02 14.38 4.35
C SER A 15 -3.91 13.31 5.01
N GLY A 16 -3.79 12.05 4.58
CA GLY A 16 -4.69 10.96 4.96
C GLY A 16 -4.36 10.27 6.28
N GLN A 17 -3.10 10.33 6.73
CA GLN A 17 -2.65 9.58 7.93
C GLN A 17 -3.44 9.90 9.19
N GLN A 18 -3.92 11.13 9.34
CA GLN A 18 -4.71 11.57 10.49
C GLN A 18 -6.13 10.97 10.54
N HIS A 19 -6.59 10.37 9.44
CA HIS A 19 -7.94 9.81 9.30
C HIS A 19 -7.98 8.28 9.45
N VAL A 20 -6.85 7.65 9.74
CA VAL A 20 -6.73 6.20 9.90
C VAL A 20 -5.87 5.85 11.11
N GLU A 21 -6.10 4.68 11.70
CA GLU A 21 -5.32 4.23 12.87
C GLU A 21 -3.85 3.90 12.53
N LYS A 22 -3.59 3.43 11.31
CA LYS A 22 -2.25 3.08 10.83
C LYS A 22 -2.07 3.59 9.40
N ALA A 23 -1.00 4.33 9.18
CA ALA A 23 -0.57 4.75 7.86
C ALA A 23 0.95 4.62 7.72
N GLN A 24 1.43 4.34 6.50
CA GLN A 24 2.85 4.29 6.18
C GLN A 24 3.09 4.64 4.71
N HIS A 25 4.13 5.44 4.45
CA HIS A 25 4.59 5.76 3.11
C HIS A 25 5.87 4.99 2.77
N PHE A 26 5.97 4.50 1.54
CA PHE A 26 7.08 3.69 1.05
C PHE A 26 7.72 4.30 -0.21
N ASN A 27 9.04 4.21 -0.30
CA ASN A 27 9.80 4.53 -1.51
C ASN A 27 10.21 3.28 -2.31
N SER A 28 9.98 2.09 -1.74
CA SER A 28 10.24 0.78 -2.34
C SER A 28 8.93 -0.01 -2.37
N LYS A 29 8.62 -0.60 -3.53
CA LYS A 29 7.42 -1.43 -3.68
C LYS A 29 7.59 -2.74 -2.93
N ASP A 30 8.81 -3.29 -2.91
CA ASP A 30 9.13 -4.55 -2.25
C ASP A 30 8.97 -4.42 -0.72
N ASP A 31 9.47 -3.33 -0.14
CA ASP A 31 9.31 -3.03 1.29
C ASP A 31 7.82 -2.90 1.67
N MET A 32 7.01 -2.28 0.78
CA MET A 32 5.57 -2.19 0.98
C MET A 32 4.90 -3.57 0.95
N ILE A 33 5.31 -4.45 0.03
CA ILE A 33 4.79 -5.80 -0.08
C ILE A 33 5.13 -6.62 1.17
N GLU A 34 6.38 -6.55 1.65
CA GLU A 34 6.81 -7.24 2.86
C GLU A 34 5.97 -6.83 4.08
N VAL A 35 5.72 -5.53 4.26
CA VAL A 35 4.88 -5.03 5.35
C VAL A 35 3.42 -5.47 5.16
N LEU A 36 2.87 -5.41 3.94
CA LEU A 36 1.51 -5.85 3.65
C LEU A 36 1.30 -7.34 4.00
N ILE A 37 2.21 -8.22 3.60
CA ILE A 37 2.11 -9.67 3.87
C ILE A 37 2.13 -9.95 5.38
N ASN A 38 2.94 -9.21 6.14
CA ASN A 38 3.05 -9.38 7.58
C ASN A 38 1.84 -8.81 8.36
N ASP A 39 1.22 -7.75 7.86
CA ASP A 39 0.12 -7.08 8.55
C ASP A 39 -1.26 -7.66 8.23
N LEU A 40 -1.46 -8.11 6.99
CA LEU A 40 -2.76 -8.59 6.53
C LEU A 40 -3.11 -9.93 7.17
N LYS A 41 -4.39 -10.09 7.49
CA LYS A 41 -4.95 -11.32 8.07
C LYS A 41 -5.93 -11.95 7.11
N ALA A 42 -6.22 -13.24 7.33
CA ALA A 42 -7.28 -13.93 6.61
C ALA A 42 -8.59 -13.14 6.70
N HIS A 43 -9.27 -13.03 5.56
CA HIS A 43 -10.54 -12.30 5.36
C HIS A 43 -10.47 -10.76 5.36
N ASP A 44 -9.28 -10.15 5.45
CA ASP A 44 -9.14 -8.73 5.21
C ASP A 44 -9.57 -8.35 3.79
N ARG A 45 -10.22 -7.19 3.65
CA ARG A 45 -10.60 -6.62 2.36
C ARG A 45 -9.59 -5.56 1.96
N VAL A 46 -8.87 -5.81 0.88
CA VAL A 46 -7.81 -4.93 0.38
C VAL A 46 -8.27 -4.25 -0.91
N LEU A 47 -8.14 -2.92 -0.96
CA LEU A 47 -8.29 -2.14 -2.19
C LEU A 47 -6.91 -1.63 -2.62
N VAL A 48 -6.48 -2.02 -3.82
CA VAL A 48 -5.26 -1.52 -4.45
C VAL A 48 -5.63 -0.56 -5.57
N LYS A 49 -5.10 0.66 -5.54
CA LYS A 49 -5.38 1.70 -6.53
C LYS A 49 -4.13 2.52 -6.88
N GLY A 50 -3.91 2.71 -8.18
CA GLY A 50 -2.83 3.56 -8.71
C GLY A 50 -3.03 3.84 -10.20
N SER A 51 -2.08 4.54 -10.80
CA SER A 51 -2.01 4.70 -12.26
C SER A 51 -1.33 3.49 -12.90
N ARG A 52 -1.53 3.26 -14.21
CA ARG A 52 -0.95 2.10 -14.93
C ARG A 52 0.57 2.04 -14.82
N GLY A 53 1.25 3.19 -14.83
CA GLY A 53 2.72 3.25 -14.74
C GLY A 53 3.29 2.76 -13.41
N MET A 54 2.48 2.72 -12.34
CA MET A 54 2.91 2.24 -11.03
C MET A 54 3.04 0.72 -10.97
N LYS A 55 2.43 -0.01 -11.92
CA LYS A 55 2.40 -1.48 -11.97
C LYS A 55 1.99 -2.10 -10.64
N LEU A 56 0.85 -1.66 -10.07
CA LEU A 56 0.39 -2.17 -8.78
C LEU A 56 -0.22 -3.57 -8.86
N GLU A 57 -0.42 -4.10 -10.07
CA GLU A 57 -0.69 -5.52 -10.31
C GLU A 57 0.38 -6.43 -9.70
N GLU A 58 1.63 -5.97 -9.60
CA GLU A 58 2.72 -6.71 -8.94
C GLU A 58 2.44 -6.90 -7.44
N VAL A 59 1.86 -5.90 -6.77
CA VAL A 59 1.44 -5.98 -5.36
C VAL A 59 0.28 -6.95 -5.22
N VAL A 60 -0.72 -6.86 -6.11
CA VAL A 60 -1.88 -7.76 -6.09
C VAL A 60 -1.42 -9.21 -6.25
N ASN A 61 -0.54 -9.49 -7.22
CA ASN A 61 -0.02 -10.83 -7.47
C ASN A 61 0.73 -11.39 -6.25
N ALA A 62 1.54 -10.58 -5.57
CA ALA A 62 2.26 -11.01 -4.37
C ALA A 62 1.33 -11.39 -3.20
N LEU A 63 0.13 -10.81 -3.12
CA LEU A 63 -0.83 -11.09 -2.04
C LEU A 63 -1.72 -12.32 -2.29
N ILE A 64 -1.81 -12.80 -3.53
CA ILE A 64 -2.67 -13.94 -3.91
C ILE A 64 -1.85 -15.17 -4.34
N SER A 65 -0.53 -15.07 -4.31
CA SER A 65 0.40 -16.18 -4.56
C SER A 65 0.58 -17.02 -3.30
#